data_AF-A0A6F8XYJ9-F1
#
_entry.id   AF-A0A6F8XYJ9-F1
#
_cell.length_a   1.000
_cell.length_b   1.000
_cell.length_c   1.000
_cell.angle_alpha   90.00
_cell.angle_beta   90.00
_cell.angle_gamma   90.00
#
_symmetry.space_group_name_H-M   'P 1'
#
loop_
_entity.id
_entity.type
_entity.pdbx_description
1 polymer ?
#
loop_
_entity_poly.entity_id
_entity_poly.type
_entity_poly.pdbx_seq_one_letter_code
_entity_poly.pdbx_strand_id
1 'polypeptide(L)'
;MECVVSPSIRTVLTPAPTSGPPLSPRAYVTFYRDPASRLALLVTAITMCYAGGIAMFWFHAIYLDEGGPAISWVVHWLLDSSFAFVALTPALALIMPFAVWVARSVAPASNHLIPWLYAAVAGTAFALATTPGPLAHDLVVGRGTWVADQVTQAMGDPSAPLPPTADYPPLAAMAQQLGAGVPLYVALMALTVILLRTLLRPHER
;
A
#
# COMPACT_ATOMS: atom_id res chain seq x y z
N MET A 1 -36.50 -7.29 -10.33
CA MET A 1 -35.32 -7.84 -9.63
C MET A 1 -34.13 -7.58 -10.54
N GLU A 2 -33.49 -6.42 -10.39
CA GLU A 2 -32.37 -6.04 -11.24
C GLU A 2 -31.14 -6.86 -10.83
N CYS A 3 -30.47 -7.47 -11.81
CA CYS A 3 -29.25 -8.23 -11.59
C CYS A 3 -28.13 -7.25 -11.24
N VAL A 4 -27.88 -7.04 -9.95
CA VAL A 4 -26.77 -6.23 -9.46
C VAL A 4 -25.48 -6.98 -9.76
N VAL A 5 -24.82 -6.64 -10.87
CA VAL A 5 -23.55 -7.25 -11.21
C VAL A 5 -22.47 -6.72 -10.27
N SER A 6 -21.84 -7.63 -9.54
CA SER A 6 -20.82 -7.29 -8.55
C SER A 6 -19.57 -6.68 -9.21
N PRO A 7 -18.99 -5.62 -8.63
CA PRO A 7 -17.63 -5.24 -8.98
C PRO A 7 -16.68 -6.40 -8.61
N SER A 8 -15.75 -6.74 -9.51
CA SER A 8 -14.72 -7.77 -9.33
C SER A 8 -13.40 -7.21 -9.87
N ILE A 9 -12.25 -7.59 -9.29
CA ILE A 9 -10.95 -7.19 -9.85
C ILE A 9 -10.76 -7.70 -11.28
N ARG A 10 -11.43 -8.79 -11.68
CA ARG A 10 -11.39 -9.26 -13.08
C ARG A 10 -11.81 -8.17 -14.04
N THR A 11 -12.65 -7.24 -13.62
CA THR A 11 -13.03 -6.08 -14.45
C THR A 11 -11.91 -5.05 -14.65
N VAL A 12 -10.89 -5.01 -13.79
CA VAL A 12 -9.63 -4.28 -14.02
C VAL A 12 -8.79 -4.97 -15.12
N LEU A 13 -8.96 -6.28 -15.24
CA LEU A 13 -8.14 -7.17 -16.07
C LEU A 13 -8.80 -7.46 -17.42
N THR A 14 -10.13 -7.41 -17.50
CA THR A 14 -10.95 -7.65 -18.68
C THR A 14 -12.05 -6.60 -18.80
N PRO A 15 -12.27 -5.99 -19.98
CA PRO A 15 -13.34 -5.02 -20.18
C PRO A 15 -14.70 -5.70 -20.09
N ALA A 16 -15.42 -5.52 -18.99
CA ALA A 16 -16.80 -5.98 -18.83
C ALA A 16 -17.73 -4.78 -18.53
N PRO A 17 -18.87 -4.64 -19.22
CA PRO A 17 -19.75 -3.49 -19.10
C PRO A 17 -20.74 -3.66 -17.94
N THR A 18 -20.44 -3.11 -16.75
CA THR A 18 -21.45 -2.99 -15.68
C THR A 18 -21.34 -1.68 -14.88
N SER A 19 -22.39 -0.86 -14.96
CA SER A 19 -22.56 0.33 -14.13
C SER A 19 -22.95 -0.15 -12.74
N GLY A 20 -22.01 -0.10 -11.81
CA GLY A 20 -22.24 -0.56 -10.45
C GLY A 20 -23.06 0.45 -9.63
N PRO A 21 -23.95 0.00 -8.73
CA PRO A 21 -24.56 0.87 -7.71
C PRO A 21 -23.48 1.50 -6.80
N PRO A 22 -23.83 2.55 -6.02
CA PRO A 22 -22.89 3.22 -5.12
C PRO A 22 -22.23 2.25 -4.14
N LEU A 23 -21.03 2.62 -3.66
CA LEU A 23 -20.30 1.88 -2.64
C LEU A 23 -21.20 1.66 -1.42
N SER A 24 -21.44 0.40 -1.09
CA SER A 24 -22.19 -0.04 0.08
C SER A 24 -21.41 -1.15 0.80
N PRO A 25 -21.64 -1.40 2.11
CA PRO A 25 -20.99 -2.51 2.80
C PRO A 25 -21.17 -3.85 2.08
N ARG A 26 -22.33 -4.08 1.45
CA ARG A 26 -22.59 -5.27 0.63
C ARG A 26 -21.71 -5.32 -0.63
N ALA A 27 -21.45 -4.19 -1.27
CA ALA A 27 -20.56 -4.12 -2.43
C ALA A 27 -19.13 -4.51 -2.08
N TYR A 28 -18.60 -4.06 -0.94
CA TYR A 28 -17.28 -4.46 -0.43
C TYR A 28 -17.19 -5.97 -0.17
N VAL A 29 -18.18 -6.53 0.54
CA VAL A 29 -18.24 -7.97 0.79
C VAL A 29 -18.28 -8.75 -0.53
N THR A 30 -19.08 -8.29 -1.49
CA THR A 30 -19.23 -9.00 -2.77
C THR A 30 -17.96 -8.91 -3.61
N PHE A 31 -17.24 -7.78 -3.59
CA PHE A 31 -15.94 -7.62 -4.26
C PHE A 31 -14.94 -8.70 -3.84
N TYR A 32 -14.87 -9.01 -2.54
CA TYR A 32 -13.93 -9.99 -1.99
C TYR A 32 -14.43 -11.45 -1.99
N ARG A 33 -15.67 -11.70 -2.44
CA ARG A 33 -16.12 -13.08 -2.71
C ARG A 33 -15.38 -13.71 -3.89
N ASP A 34 -14.90 -12.90 -4.84
CA ASP A 34 -14.06 -13.36 -5.94
C ASP A 34 -12.64 -13.72 -5.44
N PRO A 35 -12.17 -14.97 -5.63
CA PRO A 35 -10.79 -15.37 -5.32
C PRO A 35 -9.73 -14.48 -5.99
N ALA A 36 -9.99 -14.00 -7.21
CA ALA A 36 -9.06 -13.12 -7.91
C ALA A 36 -8.89 -11.78 -7.16
N SER A 37 -9.96 -11.21 -6.59
CA SER A 37 -9.89 -9.98 -5.81
C SER A 37 -9.09 -10.16 -4.52
N ARG A 38 -9.17 -11.34 -3.89
CA ARG A 38 -8.36 -11.67 -2.70
C ARG A 38 -6.88 -11.83 -3.05
N LEU A 39 -6.58 -12.53 -4.14
CA LEU A 39 -5.20 -12.61 -4.65
C LEU A 39 -4.66 -11.23 -5.01
N ALA A 40 -5.48 -10.39 -5.65
CA ALA A 40 -5.12 -9.02 -5.97
C ALA A 40 -4.81 -8.18 -4.74
N LEU A 41 -5.60 -8.31 -3.67
CA LEU A 41 -5.31 -7.65 -2.39
C LEU A 41 -3.97 -8.12 -1.83
N LEU A 42 -3.69 -9.44 -1.81
CA LEU A 42 -2.43 -9.98 -1.31
C LEU A 42 -1.22 -9.45 -2.10
N VAL A 43 -1.27 -9.55 -3.44
CA VAL A 43 -0.20 -9.06 -4.31
C VAL A 43 -0.01 -7.56 -4.15
N THR A 44 -1.10 -6.79 -4.07
CA THR A 44 -1.04 -5.34 -3.85
C THR A 44 -0.43 -5.03 -2.48
N ALA A 45 -0.84 -5.71 -1.42
CA ALA A 45 -0.31 -5.51 -0.08
C ALA A 45 1.19 -5.82 -0.01
N ILE A 46 1.64 -6.92 -0.62
CA ILE A 46 3.07 -7.27 -0.71
C ILE A 46 3.84 -6.18 -1.46
N THR A 47 3.40 -5.81 -2.67
CA THR A 47 4.08 -4.79 -3.49
C THR A 47 4.14 -3.46 -2.77
N MET A 48 3.02 -2.99 -2.21
CA MET A 48 2.94 -1.68 -1.57
C MET A 48 3.72 -1.62 -0.26
N CYS A 49 3.64 -2.65 0.58
CA CYS A 49 4.24 -2.61 1.91
C CYS A 49 5.72 -3.01 1.90
N TYR A 50 6.15 -3.94 1.03
CA TYR A 50 7.56 -4.37 0.98
C TYR A 50 8.35 -3.65 -0.10
N ALA A 51 7.86 -3.58 -1.35
CA ALA A 51 8.57 -2.86 -2.40
C ALA A 51 8.38 -1.34 -2.29
N GLY A 52 7.24 -0.87 -1.79
CA GLY A 52 7.11 0.53 -1.35
C GLY A 52 7.89 0.78 -0.06
N GLY A 53 7.87 -0.17 0.87
CA GLY A 53 8.64 -0.10 2.12
C GLY A 53 10.14 0.06 1.89
N ILE A 54 10.74 -0.64 0.93
CA ILE A 54 12.21 -0.53 0.69
C ILE A 54 12.58 0.85 0.14
N ALA A 55 11.75 1.42 -0.74
CA ALA A 55 11.97 2.74 -1.30
C ALA A 55 11.76 3.84 -0.25
N MET A 56 10.71 3.75 0.56
CA MET A 56 10.47 4.70 1.65
C MET A 56 11.52 4.56 2.75
N PHE A 57 11.95 3.34 3.07
CA PHE A 57 13.03 3.11 4.02
C PHE A 57 14.33 3.77 3.55
N TRP A 58 14.71 3.59 2.28
CA TRP A 58 15.86 4.29 1.71
C TRP A 58 15.71 5.81 1.82
N PHE A 59 14.53 6.34 1.50
CA PHE A 59 14.27 7.78 1.56
C PHE A 59 14.40 8.33 2.99
N HIS A 60 13.77 7.70 3.98
CA HIS A 60 13.81 8.15 5.37
C HIS A 60 15.16 7.88 6.04
N ALA A 61 15.67 6.65 5.96
CA ALA A 61 16.87 6.25 6.68
C ALA A 61 18.17 6.79 6.06
N ILE A 62 18.24 6.91 4.73
CA ILE A 62 19.49 7.27 4.03
C ILE A 62 19.43 8.70 3.51
N TYR A 63 18.34 9.09 2.82
CA TYR A 63 18.26 10.41 2.21
C TYR A 63 17.93 11.52 3.24
N LEU A 64 17.08 11.23 4.22
CA LEU A 64 16.73 12.16 5.30
C LEU A 64 17.54 11.97 6.59
N ASP A 65 18.36 10.92 6.67
CA ASP A 65 19.19 10.61 7.84
C ASP A 65 18.39 10.52 9.16
N GLU A 66 17.17 9.98 9.08
CA GLU A 66 16.28 9.78 10.24
C GLU A 66 16.77 8.64 11.16
N GLY A 67 17.73 7.84 10.68
CA GLY A 67 18.36 6.76 11.43
C GLY A 67 17.39 5.64 11.85
N GLY A 68 17.90 4.70 12.63
CA GLY A 68 17.15 3.54 13.11
C GLY A 68 17.84 2.85 14.28
N PRO A 69 17.19 1.87 14.94
CA PRO A 69 17.79 1.11 16.02
C PRO A 69 19.10 0.43 15.61
N ALA A 70 19.87 -0.04 16.58
CA ALA A 70 21.18 -0.67 16.36
C ALA A 70 21.06 -2.09 15.78
N ILE A 71 20.46 -2.21 14.60
CA ILE A 71 20.22 -3.43 13.83
C ILE A 71 20.64 -3.21 12.38
N SER A 72 20.80 -4.29 11.61
CA SER A 72 21.07 -4.14 10.18
C SER A 72 19.89 -3.48 9.46
N TRP A 73 20.18 -2.70 8.42
CA TRP A 73 19.16 -2.01 7.63
C TRP A 73 18.12 -2.96 7.03
N VAL A 74 18.53 -4.20 6.70
CA VAL A 74 17.62 -5.24 6.17
C VAL A 74 16.60 -5.66 7.22
N VAL A 75 17.04 -5.86 8.47
CA VAL A 75 16.16 -6.25 9.58
C VAL A 75 15.20 -5.10 9.90
N HIS A 76 15.69 -3.86 9.92
CA HIS A 76 14.84 -2.68 10.17
C HIS A 76 13.78 -2.51 9.07
N TRP A 77 14.19 -2.52 7.79
CA TRP A 77 13.24 -2.49 6.67
C TRP A 77 12.19 -3.60 6.74
N LEU A 78 12.60 -4.83 7.09
CA LEU A 78 11.70 -5.97 7.18
C LEU A 78 10.70 -5.81 8.33
N LEU A 79 11.14 -5.29 9.47
CA LEU A 79 10.29 -5.00 10.62
C LEU A 79 9.23 -3.95 10.27
N ASP A 80 9.65 -2.84 9.68
CA ASP A 80 8.77 -1.74 9.26
C ASP A 80 7.77 -2.21 8.21
N SER A 81 8.24 -2.94 7.19
CA SER A 81 7.40 -3.46 6.12
C SER A 81 6.38 -4.49 6.63
N SER A 82 6.74 -5.28 7.65
CA SER A 82 5.84 -6.23 8.29
C SER A 82 4.75 -5.52 9.09
N PHE A 83 5.12 -4.49 9.85
CA PHE A 83 4.15 -3.65 10.56
C PHE A 83 3.22 -2.94 9.59
N ALA A 84 3.77 -2.32 8.54
CA ALA A 84 3.02 -1.69 7.46
C ALA A 84 2.07 -2.67 6.77
N PHE A 85 2.50 -3.90 6.48
CA PHE A 85 1.66 -4.93 5.87
C PHE A 85 0.43 -5.23 6.73
N VAL A 86 0.60 -5.40 8.05
CA VAL A 86 -0.54 -5.66 8.95
C VAL A 86 -1.44 -4.44 9.09
N ALA A 87 -0.85 -3.26 9.30
CA ALA A 87 -1.60 -2.02 9.57
C ALA A 87 -2.33 -1.47 8.33
N LEU A 88 -1.73 -1.58 7.14
CA LEU A 88 -2.24 -0.94 5.92
C LEU A 88 -3.01 -1.88 4.99
N THR A 89 -2.93 -3.21 5.17
CA THR A 89 -3.76 -4.14 4.40
C THR A 89 -5.27 -3.87 4.57
N PRO A 90 -5.80 -3.58 5.77
CA PRO A 90 -7.20 -3.17 5.93
C PRO A 90 -7.54 -1.90 5.13
N ALA A 91 -6.63 -0.91 5.09
CA ALA A 91 -6.83 0.30 4.30
C ALA A 91 -6.87 -0.04 2.80
N LEU A 92 -5.96 -0.88 2.30
CA LEU A 92 -5.99 -1.38 0.92
C LEU A 92 -7.29 -2.11 0.59
N ALA A 93 -7.83 -2.89 1.53
CA ALA A 93 -9.10 -3.58 1.37
C ALA A 93 -10.27 -2.60 1.14
N LEU A 94 -10.17 -1.37 1.66
CA LEU A 94 -11.15 -0.31 1.42
C LEU A 94 -10.84 0.50 0.14
N ILE A 95 -9.56 0.74 -0.13
CA ILE A 95 -9.09 1.55 -1.25
C ILE A 95 -9.36 0.87 -2.60
N MET A 96 -9.12 -0.44 -2.73
CA MET A 96 -9.22 -1.11 -4.04
C MET A 96 -10.64 -1.07 -4.63
N PRO A 97 -11.71 -1.43 -3.90
CA PRO A 97 -13.08 -1.33 -4.45
C PRO A 97 -13.49 0.12 -4.72
N PHE A 98 -13.04 1.06 -3.87
CA PHE A 98 -13.26 2.49 -4.06
C PHE A 98 -12.61 2.98 -5.37
N ALA A 99 -11.35 2.62 -5.62
CA ALA A 99 -10.64 3.01 -6.82
C ALA A 99 -11.26 2.42 -8.10
N VAL A 100 -11.76 1.18 -8.04
CA VAL A 100 -12.53 0.59 -9.16
C VAL A 100 -13.78 1.41 -9.44
N TRP A 101 -14.51 1.81 -8.40
CA TRP A 101 -15.72 2.63 -8.55
C TRP A 101 -15.42 4.00 -9.16
N VAL A 102 -14.40 4.71 -8.66
CA VAL A 102 -13.98 6.01 -9.23
C VAL A 102 -13.55 5.86 -10.68
N ALA A 103 -12.68 4.89 -10.98
CA ALA A 103 -12.12 4.71 -12.32
C ALA A 103 -13.17 4.37 -13.38
N ARG A 104 -14.30 3.79 -12.97
CA ARG A 104 -15.46 3.52 -13.84
C ARG A 104 -16.40 4.72 -13.98
N SER A 105 -16.61 5.46 -12.89
CA SER A 105 -17.55 6.59 -12.86
C SER A 105 -17.16 7.72 -13.81
N VAL A 106 -15.88 7.83 -14.18
CA VAL A 106 -15.36 8.86 -15.10
C VAL A 106 -15.53 8.47 -16.58
N ALA A 107 -15.87 7.22 -16.91
CA ALA A 107 -16.12 6.77 -18.29
C ALA A 107 -17.51 6.13 -18.46
N PRO A 108 -18.62 6.89 -18.28
CA PRO A 108 -19.97 6.32 -18.20
C PRO A 108 -20.42 5.64 -19.49
N ALA A 109 -20.00 6.16 -20.65
CA ALA A 109 -20.45 5.71 -21.96
C ALA A 109 -19.87 4.35 -22.38
N SER A 110 -18.66 4.03 -21.92
CA SER A 110 -17.95 2.81 -22.32
C SER A 110 -17.84 1.79 -21.18
N ASN A 111 -18.05 2.23 -19.94
CA ASN A 111 -17.98 1.38 -18.74
C ASN A 111 -16.66 0.62 -18.61
N HIS A 112 -15.63 1.08 -19.34
CA HIS A 112 -14.30 0.52 -19.31
C HIS A 112 -13.57 1.09 -18.11
N LEU A 113 -12.93 0.20 -17.36
CA LEU A 113 -12.02 0.63 -16.31
C LEU A 113 -10.78 1.24 -16.94
N ILE A 114 -10.49 2.50 -16.62
CA ILE A 114 -9.28 3.19 -17.04
C ILE A 114 -8.14 2.78 -16.09
N PRO A 115 -7.16 1.95 -16.53
CA PRO A 115 -6.21 1.33 -15.61
C PRO A 115 -5.28 2.35 -14.93
N TRP A 116 -4.90 3.39 -15.66
CA TRP A 116 -4.08 4.48 -15.14
C TRP A 116 -4.82 5.33 -14.11
N LEU A 117 -6.12 5.54 -14.29
CA LEU A 117 -6.94 6.25 -13.31
C LEU A 117 -7.13 5.42 -12.04
N TYR A 118 -7.34 4.11 -12.18
CA TYR A 118 -7.33 3.20 -11.03
C TYR A 118 -5.99 3.28 -10.28
N ALA A 119 -4.87 3.21 -11.00
CA ALA A 119 -3.54 3.29 -10.40
C ALA A 119 -3.29 4.62 -9.69
N ALA A 120 -3.69 5.75 -10.30
CA ALA A 120 -3.61 7.07 -9.70
C ALA A 120 -4.45 7.16 -8.43
N VAL A 121 -5.74 6.80 -8.49
CA VAL A 121 -6.65 6.89 -7.33
C VAL A 121 -6.19 5.98 -6.19
N ALA A 122 -5.90 4.72 -6.48
CA ALA A 122 -5.53 3.76 -5.45
C ALA A 122 -4.13 4.07 -4.88
N GLY A 123 -3.17 4.47 -5.71
CA GLY A 123 -1.83 4.85 -5.28
C GLY A 123 -1.83 6.10 -4.41
N THR A 124 -2.55 7.16 -4.81
CA THR A 124 -2.69 8.38 -4.00
C THR A 124 -3.44 8.13 -2.71
N ALA A 125 -4.53 7.37 -2.74
CA ALA A 125 -5.27 7.01 -1.52
C ALA A 125 -4.41 6.20 -0.54
N PHE A 126 -3.55 5.31 -1.05
CA PHE A 126 -2.59 4.58 -0.24
C PHE A 126 -1.51 5.50 0.35
N ALA A 127 -0.96 6.44 -0.43
CA ALA A 127 -0.04 7.46 0.07
C ALA A 127 -0.63 8.31 1.22
N LEU A 128 -1.91 8.66 1.12
CA LEU A 128 -2.64 9.33 2.20
C LEU A 128 -2.75 8.44 3.44
N ALA A 129 -3.08 7.16 3.25
CA ALA A 129 -3.15 6.21 4.36
C ALA A 129 -1.80 5.99 5.05
N THR A 130 -0.68 6.11 4.33
CA THR A 130 0.66 6.00 4.90
C THR A 130 1.19 7.31 5.48
N THR A 131 0.50 8.44 5.30
CA THR A 131 0.95 9.76 5.77
C THR A 131 1.24 9.80 7.28
N PRO A 132 0.43 9.19 8.17
CA PRO A 132 0.76 9.10 9.59
C PRO A 132 1.87 8.08 9.93
N GLY A 133 2.43 7.42 8.91
CA GLY A 133 3.41 6.34 9.02
C GLY A 133 4.64 6.68 9.86
N PRO A 134 5.31 7.84 9.65
CA PRO A 134 6.47 8.23 10.46
C PRO A 134 6.16 8.28 11.96
N LEU A 135 4.98 8.80 12.34
CA LEU A 135 4.56 8.85 13.74
C LEU A 135 4.31 7.45 14.30
N ALA A 136 3.65 6.59 13.52
CA ALA A 136 3.41 5.21 13.92
C ALA A 136 4.72 4.42 14.04
N HIS A 137 5.69 4.67 13.15
CA HIS A 137 7.02 4.10 13.20
C HIS A 137 7.72 4.51 14.51
N ASP A 138 7.79 5.81 14.80
CA ASP A 138 8.52 6.31 15.98
C ASP A 138 7.92 5.81 17.30
N LEU A 139 6.60 5.60 17.34
CA LEU A 139 5.91 5.07 18.51
C LEU A 139 6.10 3.57 18.72
N VAL A 140 6.38 2.80 17.67
CA VAL A 140 6.37 1.33 17.73
C VAL A 140 7.75 0.73 17.51
N VAL A 141 8.48 1.18 16.51
CA VAL A 141 9.74 0.60 16.01
C VAL A 141 10.91 1.60 16.04
N GLY A 142 10.64 2.86 16.40
CA GLY A 142 11.64 3.91 16.59
C GLY A 142 12.64 3.58 17.72
N ARG A 143 13.78 4.27 17.72
CA ARG A 143 14.82 4.11 18.74
C ARG A 143 14.26 4.32 20.15
N GLY A 144 14.63 3.46 21.08
CA GLY A 144 14.19 3.53 22.48
C GLY A 144 12.74 3.07 22.72
N THR A 145 12.07 2.54 21.70
CA THR A 145 10.81 1.82 21.88
C THR A 145 11.07 0.40 22.36
N TRP A 146 10.08 -0.19 23.05
CA TRP A 146 10.19 -1.55 23.54
C TRP A 146 10.45 -2.57 22.41
N VAL A 147 9.78 -2.45 21.26
CA VAL A 147 9.99 -3.38 20.13
C VAL A 147 11.41 -3.23 19.58
N ALA A 148 11.87 -2.00 19.37
CA ALA A 148 13.23 -1.74 18.89
C ALA A 148 14.27 -2.36 19.82
N ASP A 149 14.11 -2.21 21.14
CA ASP A 149 15.03 -2.80 22.13
C ASP A 149 15.05 -4.32 22.06
N GLN A 150 13.88 -4.97 21.95
CA GLN A 150 13.80 -6.43 21.82
C GLN A 150 14.48 -6.92 20.53
N VAL A 151 14.26 -6.25 19.41
CA VAL A 151 14.87 -6.63 18.13
C VAL A 151 16.38 -6.35 18.13
N THR A 152 16.83 -5.24 18.72
CA THR A 152 18.26 -4.95 18.91
C THR A 152 18.95 -6.00 19.79
N GLN A 153 18.31 -6.45 20.87
CA GLN A 153 18.85 -7.53 21.70
C GLN A 153 18.94 -8.87 20.95
N ALA A 154 17.96 -9.17 20.10
CA ALA A 154 17.89 -10.44 19.40
C ALA A 154 18.74 -10.51 18.12
N MET A 155 18.86 -9.40 17.38
CA MET A 155 19.37 -9.36 16.01
C MET A 155 20.34 -8.20 15.74
N GLY A 156 20.70 -7.42 16.76
CA GLY A 156 21.51 -6.21 16.66
C GLY A 156 22.72 -6.20 17.59
N ASP A 157 23.19 -4.98 17.87
CA ASP A 157 24.26 -4.71 18.82
C ASP A 157 23.81 -3.62 19.81
N PRO A 158 23.40 -3.98 21.04
CA PRO A 158 22.98 -3.02 22.06
C PRO A 158 24.09 -2.05 22.49
N SER A 159 25.36 -2.33 22.18
CA SER A 159 26.51 -1.50 22.54
C SER A 159 26.96 -0.56 21.43
N ALA A 160 26.39 -0.69 20.23
CA ALA A 160 26.80 0.11 19.08
C ALA A 160 26.46 1.61 19.30
N PRO A 161 27.43 2.52 19.09
CA PRO A 161 27.14 3.95 19.13
C PRO A 161 26.24 4.30 17.94
N LEU A 162 25.11 4.96 18.24
CA LEU A 162 24.18 5.43 17.21
C LEU A 162 24.48 6.90 16.87
N PRO A 163 24.57 7.26 15.57
CA PRO A 163 24.70 8.66 15.19
C PRO A 163 23.45 9.45 15.61
N PRO A 164 23.56 10.75 15.89
CA PRO A 164 22.39 11.61 16.10
C PRO A 164 21.44 11.50 14.90
N THR A 165 20.13 11.46 15.15
CA THR A 165 19.11 11.51 14.09
C THR A 165 18.78 12.94 13.75
N ALA A 166 18.47 13.21 12.49
CA ALA A 166 17.78 14.45 12.14
C ALA A 166 16.41 14.51 12.84
N ASP A 167 16.10 15.62 13.49
CA ASP A 167 14.80 15.84 14.13
C ASP A 167 13.90 16.65 13.20
N TYR A 168 12.87 15.99 12.66
CA TYR A 168 11.88 16.62 11.79
C TYR A 168 10.58 16.85 12.57
N PRO A 169 10.01 18.06 12.53
CA PRO A 169 8.68 18.29 13.11
C PRO A 169 7.64 17.33 12.50
N PRO A 170 6.66 16.82 13.28
CA PRO A 170 5.67 15.85 12.81
C PRO A 170 5.00 16.21 11.48
N LEU A 171 4.66 17.48 11.29
CA LEU A 171 4.04 17.95 10.04
C LEU A 171 5.00 17.85 8.85
N ALA A 172 6.29 18.11 9.04
CA ALA A 172 7.30 18.00 7.99
C ALA A 172 7.49 16.53 7.59
N ALA A 173 7.61 15.62 8.56
CA ALA A 173 7.72 14.19 8.32
C ALA A 173 6.51 13.64 7.55
N MET A 174 5.29 14.01 7.95
CA MET A 174 4.06 13.64 7.23
C MET A 174 4.01 14.23 5.82
N ALA A 175 4.44 15.48 5.63
CA ALA A 175 4.48 16.12 4.32
C ALA A 175 5.50 15.45 3.38
N GLN A 176 6.67 15.08 3.90
CA GLN A 176 7.69 14.33 3.17
C GLN A 176 7.18 12.92 2.79
N GLN A 177 6.57 12.21 3.73
CA GLN A 177 5.94 10.91 3.51
C GLN A 177 4.89 10.97 2.39
N LEU A 178 4.01 11.98 2.41
CA LEU A 178 3.00 12.15 1.37
C LEU A 178 3.62 12.55 0.03
N GLY A 179 4.55 13.52 0.05
CA GLY A 179 5.20 14.06 -1.14
C GLY A 179 6.01 13.01 -1.91
N ALA A 180 6.78 12.18 -1.20
CA ALA A 180 7.50 11.05 -1.79
C ALA A 180 6.55 9.87 -2.08
N GLY A 181 5.57 9.64 -1.22
CA GLY A 181 4.64 8.51 -1.31
C GLY A 181 3.74 8.56 -2.55
N VAL A 182 3.16 9.71 -2.90
CA VAL A 182 2.24 9.82 -4.06
C VAL A 182 2.86 9.30 -5.36
N PRO A 183 4.01 9.83 -5.85
CA PRO A 183 4.58 9.35 -7.09
C PRO A 183 5.02 7.87 -7.00
N LEU A 184 5.58 7.46 -5.85
CA LEU A 184 6.01 6.08 -5.63
C LEU A 184 4.83 5.08 -5.70
N TYR A 185 3.79 5.30 -4.90
CA TYR A 185 2.68 4.35 -4.77
C TYR A 185 1.78 4.33 -6.02
N VAL A 186 1.68 5.43 -6.77
CA VAL A 186 1.02 5.43 -8.09
C VAL A 186 1.81 4.57 -9.08
N ALA A 187 3.14 4.70 -9.13
CA ALA A 187 3.97 3.88 -10.00
C ALA A 187 3.91 2.38 -9.62
N LEU A 188 3.99 2.06 -8.33
CA LEU A 188 3.86 0.68 -7.84
C LEU A 188 2.46 0.11 -8.08
N MET A 189 1.41 0.93 -8.05
CA MET A 189 0.05 0.47 -8.33
C MET A 189 -0.10 0.14 -9.80
N ALA A 190 0.45 0.97 -10.69
CA ALA A 190 0.50 0.68 -12.11
C ALA A 190 1.25 -0.63 -12.40
N LEU A 191 2.41 -0.84 -11.77
CA LEU A 191 3.16 -2.09 -11.87
C LEU A 191 2.36 -3.29 -11.37
N THR A 192 1.66 -3.14 -10.25
CA THR A 192 0.78 -4.16 -9.69
C THR A 192 -0.35 -4.52 -10.64
N VAL A 193 -0.96 -3.54 -11.31
CA VAL A 193 -1.99 -3.78 -12.34
C VAL A 193 -1.41 -4.60 -13.49
N ILE A 194 -0.20 -4.28 -13.96
CA ILE A 194 0.48 -5.05 -15.02
C ILE A 194 0.72 -6.49 -14.55
N LEU A 195 1.25 -6.68 -13.34
CA LEU A 195 1.50 -7.99 -12.75
C LEU A 195 0.21 -8.81 -12.59
N LEU A 196 -0.88 -8.21 -12.10
CA LEU A 196 -2.15 -8.92 -11.96
C LEU A 196 -2.72 -9.34 -13.31
N ARG A 197 -2.52 -8.52 -14.35
CA ARG A 197 -2.91 -8.90 -15.73
C ARG A 197 -2.12 -10.08 -16.26
N THR A 198 -0.85 -10.25 -15.88
CA THR A 198 -0.09 -11.42 -16.31
C THR A 198 -0.51 -12.67 -15.53
N LEU A 199 -0.71 -12.55 -14.21
CA LEU A 199 -1.05 -13.66 -13.32
C LEU A 199 -2.47 -14.21 -13.54
N LEU A 200 -3.43 -13.37 -13.93
CA LEU A 200 -4.86 -13.71 -13.99
C LEU A 200 -5.39 -13.83 -15.42
N ARG A 201 -4.50 -13.80 -16.43
CA ARG A 201 -4.88 -14.16 -17.80
C ARG A 201 -5.48 -15.57 -17.81
N PRO A 202 -6.66 -15.79 -18.43
CA PRO A 202 -7.13 -17.13 -18.67
C PRO A 202 -6.03 -17.87 -19.45
N HIS A 203 -5.60 -19.03 -18.94
CA HIS A 203 -4.86 -19.96 -19.78
C HIS A 203 -5.85 -20.48 -20.81
N GLU A 204 -5.93 -19.82 -21.97
CA GLU A 204 -6.51 -20.40 -23.17
C GLU A 204 -5.63 -21.60 -23.53
N ARG A 205 -6.02 -22.78 -23.04
CA ARG A 205 -5.52 -24.09 -23.48
C ARG A 205 -6.69 -24.86 -24.06
#